data_AF-A0A962G6L2-F1
#
_entry.id   AF-A0A962G6L2-F1
#
_cell.length_a   1.000
_cell.length_b   1.000
_cell.length_c   1.000
_cell.angle_alpha   90.00
_cell.angle_beta   90.00
_cell.angle_gamma   90.00
#
_symmetry.space_group_name_H-M   'P 1'
#
loop_
_entity.id
_entity.type
_entity.pdbx_description
1 polymer ?
#
loop_
_entity_poly.entity_id
_entity_poly.type
_entity_poly.pdbx_seq_one_letter_code
_entity_poly.pdbx_strand_id
1 'polypeptide(L)'
;MRRELPAFNVPFAEAVAKLRELDGEGNTSAQIELSLKLSHCTARALREAALMDEMDRRMLDEDAQNTELSADLRESRALNTQDRLDTHAAERAACASLPAELLDGWRDPIERAVKSGRTSAMRQYAWLALADYDSVDAIVADIDTVIALRDKARTYLHEAIRLGDAEGLADLAFEYVDGHKGSPNLYAIDSYRAYVYAYAASLAGLRRANWLMSESANGLTPDQIVAAQAEGQRVYQACCQGH
;
A
#
# COMPACT_ATOMS: atom_id res chain seq x y z
N MET A 1 -11.40 -25.74 -7.46
CA MET A 1 -9.95 -25.56 -7.61
C MET A 1 -9.63 -24.09 -7.42
N ARG A 2 -8.75 -23.71 -6.48
CA ARG A 2 -8.17 -22.36 -6.47
C ARG A 2 -7.20 -22.32 -7.64
N ARG A 3 -7.42 -21.43 -8.62
CA ARG A 3 -6.44 -21.19 -9.68
C ARG A 3 -5.28 -20.40 -9.07
N GLU A 4 -4.05 -20.84 -9.32
CA GLU A 4 -2.86 -20.21 -8.77
C GLU A 4 -2.62 -18.86 -9.43
N LEU A 5 -2.29 -17.85 -8.61
CA LEU A 5 -1.81 -16.56 -9.09
C LEU A 5 -0.39 -16.73 -9.65
N PRO A 6 0.06 -15.85 -10.56
CA PRO A 6 1.45 -15.86 -11.01
C PRO A 6 2.41 -15.77 -9.81
N ALA A 7 3.49 -16.55 -9.86
CA ALA A 7 4.55 -16.47 -8.86
C ALA A 7 5.25 -15.09 -8.90
N PHE A 8 5.86 -14.69 -7.79
CA PHE A 8 6.50 -13.37 -7.67
C PHE A 8 7.67 -13.16 -8.65
N ASN A 9 8.29 -14.23 -9.12
CA ASN A 9 9.42 -14.21 -10.06
C ASN A 9 9.00 -14.26 -11.54
N VAL A 10 7.69 -14.27 -11.83
CA VAL A 10 7.20 -14.18 -13.20
C VAL A 10 7.40 -12.76 -13.72
N PRO A 11 7.97 -12.56 -14.93
CA PRO A 11 8.13 -11.23 -15.51
C PRO A 11 6.83 -10.42 -15.52
N PHE A 12 6.93 -9.11 -15.26
CA PHE A 12 5.76 -8.24 -15.08
C PHE A 12 4.71 -8.36 -16.18
N ALA A 13 5.11 -8.31 -17.46
CA ALA A 13 4.19 -8.38 -18.60
C ALA A 13 3.43 -9.73 -18.66
N GLU A 14 4.13 -10.84 -18.37
CA GLU A 14 3.54 -12.18 -18.32
C GLU A 14 2.55 -12.30 -17.14
N ALA A 15 2.92 -11.75 -15.98
CA ALA A 15 2.05 -11.73 -14.81
C ALA A 15 0.77 -10.92 -15.08
N VAL A 16 0.87 -9.74 -15.68
CA VAL A 16 -0.29 -8.91 -16.04
C VAL A 16 -1.18 -9.63 -17.05
N ALA A 17 -0.62 -10.26 -18.09
CA ALA A 17 -1.39 -11.02 -19.07
C ALA A 17 -2.19 -12.15 -18.39
N LYS A 18 -1.55 -12.92 -17.50
CA LYS A 18 -2.21 -14.01 -16.78
C LYS A 18 -3.28 -13.52 -15.82
N LEU A 19 -3.02 -12.43 -15.11
CA LEU A 19 -3.99 -11.85 -14.18
C LEU A 19 -5.23 -11.31 -14.90
N ARG A 20 -5.08 -10.75 -16.11
CA ARG A 20 -6.20 -10.32 -16.94
C ARG A 20 -7.08 -11.49 -17.40
N GLU A 21 -6.47 -12.61 -17.79
CA GLU A 21 -7.21 -13.84 -18.10
C GLU A 21 -8.05 -14.28 -16.90
N LEU A 22 -7.45 -14.35 -15.71
CA LEU A 22 -8.13 -14.76 -14.47
C LEU A 22 -9.20 -13.76 -14.00
N ASP A 23 -8.98 -12.45 -14.18
CA ASP A 23 -9.98 -11.42 -13.92
C ASP A 23 -11.20 -11.56 -14.86
N GLY A 24 -10.98 -11.87 -16.14
CA GLY A 24 -12.05 -12.17 -17.09
C GLY A 24 -12.92 -13.37 -16.68
N GLU A 25 -12.41 -14.24 -15.82
CA GLU A 25 -13.12 -15.38 -15.23
C GLU A 25 -13.76 -15.07 -13.86
N GLY A 26 -13.66 -13.83 -13.38
CA GLY A 26 -14.21 -13.40 -12.09
C GLY A 26 -13.37 -13.81 -10.87
N ASN A 27 -12.07 -14.11 -11.06
CA ASN A 27 -11.19 -14.42 -9.93
C ASN A 27 -10.87 -13.15 -9.12
N THR A 28 -11.49 -13.02 -7.94
CA THR A 28 -11.36 -11.84 -7.07
C THR A 28 -9.94 -11.62 -6.55
N SER A 29 -9.15 -12.68 -6.37
CA SER A 29 -7.75 -12.52 -5.96
C SER A 29 -6.89 -11.98 -7.10
N ALA A 30 -7.15 -12.44 -8.33
CA ALA A 30 -6.48 -11.91 -9.52
C ALA A 30 -6.85 -10.45 -9.77
N GLN A 31 -8.10 -10.06 -9.49
CA GLN A 31 -8.55 -8.67 -9.56
C GLN A 31 -7.77 -7.73 -8.64
N ILE A 32 -7.59 -8.12 -7.37
CA ILE A 32 -6.81 -7.33 -6.41
C ILE A 32 -5.35 -7.22 -6.88
N GLU A 33 -4.73 -8.35 -7.23
CA GLU A 33 -3.34 -8.40 -7.67
C GLU A 33 -3.11 -7.64 -8.99
N LEU A 34 -4.07 -7.70 -9.92
CA LEU A 34 -4.00 -6.96 -11.19
C LEU A 34 -3.99 -5.46 -10.93
N SER A 35 -4.91 -4.94 -10.10
CA SER A 35 -4.91 -3.51 -9.78
C SER A 35 -3.66 -3.07 -9.02
N LEU A 36 -3.12 -3.91 -8.13
CA LEU A 36 -1.84 -3.63 -7.46
C LEU A 36 -0.68 -3.55 -8.47
N LYS A 37 -0.58 -4.49 -9.41
CA LYS A 37 0.48 -4.45 -10.43
C LYS A 37 0.31 -3.25 -11.35
N LEU A 38 -0.91 -2.95 -11.80
CA LEU A 38 -1.15 -1.82 -12.68
C LEU A 38 -0.94 -0.47 -11.96
N SER A 39 -1.11 -0.40 -10.63
CA SER A 39 -0.84 0.82 -9.87
C SER A 39 0.64 1.24 -9.92
N HIS A 40 1.55 0.28 -10.14
CA HIS A 40 2.98 0.55 -10.35
C HIS A 40 3.27 1.21 -11.71
N CYS A 41 2.31 1.19 -12.64
CA CYS A 41 2.41 1.84 -13.95
C CYS A 41 1.74 3.22 -13.98
N THR A 42 1.24 3.73 -12.85
CA THR A 42 0.68 5.09 -12.76
C THR A 42 1.77 6.12 -13.00
N ALA A 43 1.39 7.30 -13.49
CA ALA A 43 2.34 8.38 -13.76
C ALA A 43 3.15 8.75 -12.52
N ARG A 44 2.53 8.70 -11.34
CA ARG A 44 3.20 8.86 -10.04
C ARG A 44 4.22 7.75 -9.80
N ALA A 45 3.80 6.49 -9.82
CA ALA A 45 4.68 5.37 -9.47
C ALA A 45 5.91 5.33 -10.38
N LEU A 46 5.75 5.69 -11.66
CA LEU A 46 6.88 5.81 -12.60
C LEU A 46 7.84 6.96 -12.25
N ARG A 47 7.34 8.09 -11.73
CA ARG A 47 8.19 9.19 -11.21
C ARG A 47 8.94 8.77 -9.95
N GLU A 48 8.26 8.13 -9.00
CA GLU A 48 8.88 7.62 -7.77
C GLU A 48 9.97 6.60 -8.10
N ALA A 49 9.70 5.66 -9.00
CA ALA A 49 10.70 4.70 -9.47
C ALA A 49 11.92 5.38 -10.12
N ALA A 50 11.72 6.45 -10.89
CA ALA A 50 12.82 7.21 -11.47
C ALA A 50 13.69 7.91 -10.42
N LEU A 51 13.07 8.46 -9.36
CA LEU A 51 13.79 9.07 -8.23
C LEU A 51 14.58 8.01 -7.43
N MET A 52 13.98 6.85 -7.18
CA MET A 52 14.65 5.73 -6.50
C MET A 52 15.86 5.24 -7.30
N ASP A 53 15.76 5.15 -8.62
CA ASP A 53 16.90 4.80 -9.47
C ASP A 53 18.04 5.84 -9.39
N GLU A 54 17.71 7.13 -9.29
CA GLU A 54 18.73 8.16 -9.10
C GLU A 54 19.44 7.98 -7.76
N MET A 55 18.69 7.69 -6.69
CA MET A 55 19.25 7.37 -5.37
C MET A 55 20.15 6.15 -5.42
N ASP A 56 19.73 5.09 -6.11
CA ASP A 56 20.49 3.85 -6.26
C ASP A 56 21.79 4.06 -7.04
N ARG A 57 21.77 4.88 -8.11
CA ARG A 57 22.98 5.26 -8.83
C ARG A 57 23.95 6.06 -7.95
N ARG A 58 23.44 7.00 -7.15
CA ARG A 58 24.28 7.74 -6.18
C ARG A 58 24.89 6.79 -5.15
N MET A 59 24.12 5.84 -4.63
CA MET A 59 24.60 4.86 -3.67
C MET A 59 25.71 3.97 -4.27
N LEU A 60 25.61 3.58 -5.55
CA LEU A 60 26.69 2.87 -6.25
C LEU A 60 27.98 3.70 -6.29
N ASP A 61 27.87 4.99 -6.62
CA ASP A 61 29.03 5.89 -6.68
C ASP A 61 29.66 6.10 -5.29
N GLU A 62 28.83 6.25 -4.26
CA GLU A 62 29.25 6.39 -2.86
C GLU A 62 29.93 5.12 -2.33
N ASP A 63 29.31 3.95 -2.51
CA ASP A 63 29.88 2.67 -2.08
C ASP A 63 31.20 2.37 -2.81
N ALA A 64 31.33 2.73 -4.09
CA ALA A 64 32.56 2.55 -4.85
C ALA A 64 33.73 3.35 -4.24
N GLN A 65 33.45 4.55 -3.72
CA GLN A 65 34.43 5.45 -3.11
C GLN A 65 34.66 5.19 -1.62
N ASN A 66 33.79 4.43 -0.96
CA ASN A 66 33.87 4.18 0.47
C ASN A 66 34.98 3.18 0.83
N THR A 67 36.12 3.71 1.29
CA THR A 67 37.28 2.91 1.70
C THR A 67 37.11 2.16 3.02
N GLU A 68 36.04 2.45 3.77
CA GLU A 68 35.73 1.72 5.02
C GLU A 68 35.05 0.36 4.74
N LEU A 69 34.51 0.17 3.53
CA LEU A 69 33.92 -1.09 3.09
C LEU A 69 34.99 -2.02 2.51
N SER A 70 34.90 -3.32 2.82
CA SER A 70 35.73 -4.33 2.16
C SER A 70 35.42 -4.40 0.66
N ALA A 71 36.36 -4.91 -0.14
CA ALA A 71 36.16 -5.11 -1.57
C ALA A 71 34.94 -6.01 -1.86
N ASP A 72 34.84 -7.15 -1.17
CA ASP A 72 33.73 -8.10 -1.32
C ASP A 72 32.38 -7.47 -0.98
N LEU A 73 32.32 -6.61 0.06
CA LEU A 73 31.07 -5.95 0.43
C LEU A 73 30.66 -4.91 -0.61
N ARG A 74 31.61 -4.13 -1.15
CA ARG A 74 31.34 -3.19 -2.25
C ARG A 74 30.83 -3.92 -3.49
N GLU A 75 31.46 -5.03 -3.87
CA GLU A 75 31.02 -5.85 -5.00
C GLU A 75 29.60 -6.41 -4.79
N SER A 76 29.33 -7.00 -3.62
CA SER A 76 28.01 -7.54 -3.31
C SER A 76 26.92 -6.46 -3.33
N ARG A 77 27.17 -5.28 -2.75
CA ARG A 77 26.23 -4.15 -2.80
C ARG A 77 26.03 -3.63 -4.21
N ALA A 78 27.08 -3.57 -5.01
CA ALA A 78 27.00 -3.16 -6.40
C ALA A 78 26.12 -4.10 -7.22
N LEU A 79 26.31 -5.42 -7.08
CA LEU A 79 25.48 -6.42 -7.75
C LEU A 79 24.00 -6.31 -7.34
N ASN A 80 23.72 -6.21 -6.04
CA ASN A 80 22.34 -6.10 -5.55
C ASN A 80 21.65 -4.81 -6.01
N THR A 81 22.40 -3.70 -6.09
CA THR A 81 21.84 -2.41 -6.53
C THR A 81 21.66 -2.39 -8.04
N GLN A 82 22.57 -3.00 -8.79
CA GLN A 82 22.42 -3.15 -10.24
C GLN A 82 21.23 -4.04 -10.61
N ASP A 83 21.02 -5.16 -9.92
CA ASP A 83 19.87 -6.05 -10.12
C ASP A 83 18.53 -5.32 -9.88
N ARG A 84 18.49 -4.46 -8.85
CA ARG A 84 17.33 -3.60 -8.58
C ARG A 84 17.08 -2.59 -9.71
N LEU A 85 18.12 -1.90 -10.18
CA LEU A 85 18.04 -0.98 -11.31
C LEU A 85 17.55 -1.67 -12.60
N ASP A 86 18.07 -2.87 -12.88
CA ASP A 86 17.69 -3.65 -14.06
C ASP A 86 16.23 -4.12 -13.97
N THR A 87 15.80 -4.56 -12.79
CA THR A 87 14.41 -4.93 -12.51
C THR A 87 13.47 -3.74 -12.71
N HIS A 88 13.78 -2.57 -12.12
CA HIS A 88 12.97 -1.37 -12.30
C HIS A 88 12.93 -0.92 -13.76
N ALA A 89 14.04 -1.00 -14.49
CA ALA A 89 14.09 -0.67 -15.91
C ALA A 89 13.19 -1.60 -16.74
N ALA A 90 13.22 -2.91 -16.48
CA ALA A 90 12.37 -3.89 -17.13
C ALA A 90 10.88 -3.65 -16.83
N GLU A 91 10.53 -3.34 -15.58
CA GLU A 91 9.16 -3.02 -15.19
C GLU A 91 8.64 -1.76 -15.89
N ARG A 92 9.42 -0.68 -15.93
CA ARG A 92 9.02 0.55 -16.66
C ARG A 92 8.85 0.32 -18.15
N ALA A 93 9.74 -0.47 -18.77
CA ALA A 93 9.60 -0.86 -20.17
C ALA A 93 8.32 -1.67 -20.39
N ALA A 94 7.99 -2.57 -19.47
CA ALA A 94 6.74 -3.33 -19.52
C ALA A 94 5.51 -2.43 -19.36
N CYS A 95 5.51 -1.50 -18.40
CA CYS A 95 4.44 -0.49 -18.24
C CYS A 95 4.24 0.34 -19.51
N ALA A 96 5.32 0.81 -20.13
CA ALA A 96 5.25 1.60 -21.38
C ALA A 96 4.70 0.79 -22.58
N SER A 97 4.74 -0.54 -22.52
CA SER A 97 4.20 -1.43 -23.55
C SER A 97 2.72 -1.78 -23.36
N LEU A 98 2.12 -1.43 -22.22
CA LEU A 98 0.72 -1.73 -21.94
C LEU A 98 -0.22 -0.81 -22.73
N PRO A 99 -1.41 -1.31 -23.14
CA PRO A 99 -2.44 -0.45 -23.74
C PRO A 99 -2.86 0.68 -22.81
N ALA A 100 -3.02 1.90 -23.34
CA ALA A 100 -3.41 3.07 -22.57
C ALA A 100 -4.75 2.85 -21.84
N GLU A 101 -5.71 2.20 -22.49
CA GLU A 101 -7.03 1.92 -21.93
C GLU A 101 -6.97 1.01 -20.69
N LEU A 102 -5.97 0.12 -20.64
CA LEU A 102 -5.76 -0.73 -19.46
C LEU A 102 -5.19 0.07 -18.30
N LEU A 103 -4.32 1.04 -18.58
CA LEU A 103 -3.73 1.92 -17.58
C LEU A 103 -4.76 2.93 -17.08
N ASP A 104 -5.59 3.51 -17.94
CA ASP A 104 -6.65 4.43 -17.53
C ASP A 104 -7.68 3.74 -16.60
N GLY A 105 -7.95 2.46 -16.85
CA GLY A 105 -8.88 1.62 -16.07
C GLY A 105 -8.22 0.79 -14.96
N TRP A 106 -7.02 1.14 -14.49
CA TRP A 106 -6.23 0.27 -13.61
C TRP A 106 -6.92 -0.12 -12.28
N ARG A 107 -7.86 0.70 -11.79
CA ARG A 107 -8.67 0.45 -10.59
C ARG A 107 -9.89 -0.45 -10.82
N ASP A 108 -10.32 -0.65 -12.07
CA ASP A 108 -11.56 -1.39 -12.36
C ASP A 108 -11.54 -2.83 -11.83
N PRO A 109 -10.43 -3.59 -11.90
CA PRO A 109 -10.37 -4.93 -11.33
C PRO A 109 -10.67 -4.94 -9.83
N ILE A 110 -9.99 -4.10 -9.03
CA ILE A 110 -10.25 -4.05 -7.59
C ILE A 110 -11.66 -3.57 -7.26
N GLU A 111 -12.25 -2.67 -8.06
CA GLU A 111 -13.67 -2.29 -7.89
C GLU A 111 -14.63 -3.46 -8.09
N ARG A 112 -14.36 -4.34 -9.06
CA ARG A 112 -15.13 -5.59 -9.23
C ARG A 112 -14.96 -6.51 -8.03
N ALA A 113 -13.73 -6.63 -7.50
CA ALA A 113 -13.47 -7.44 -6.32
C ALA A 113 -14.20 -6.90 -5.07
N VAL A 114 -14.25 -5.57 -4.88
CA VAL A 114 -15.03 -4.95 -3.81
C VAL A 114 -16.53 -5.27 -3.93
N LYS A 115 -17.09 -5.17 -5.14
CA LYS A 115 -18.51 -5.48 -5.40
C LYS A 115 -18.88 -6.94 -5.08
N SER A 116 -17.90 -7.85 -5.06
CA SER A 116 -18.11 -9.24 -4.64
C SER A 116 -18.11 -9.46 -3.12
N GLY A 117 -17.98 -8.39 -2.31
CA GLY A 117 -18.01 -8.45 -0.85
C GLY A 117 -16.69 -8.90 -0.21
N ARG A 118 -15.57 -8.83 -0.93
CA ARG A 118 -14.25 -9.19 -0.40
C ARG A 118 -13.69 -8.06 0.47
N THR A 119 -13.57 -8.29 1.77
CA THR A 119 -13.01 -7.30 2.71
C THR A 119 -11.56 -6.95 2.37
N SER A 120 -10.76 -7.93 1.92
CA SER A 120 -9.39 -7.68 1.49
C SER A 120 -9.34 -6.75 0.27
N ALA A 121 -10.31 -6.83 -0.66
CA ALA A 121 -10.39 -5.90 -1.78
C ALA A 121 -10.77 -4.48 -1.32
N MET A 122 -11.72 -4.37 -0.38
CA MET A 122 -12.12 -3.09 0.21
C MET A 122 -10.94 -2.40 0.89
N ARG A 123 -10.18 -3.17 1.68
CA ARG A 123 -8.97 -2.72 2.35
C ARG A 123 -7.92 -2.28 1.33
N GLN A 124 -7.56 -3.14 0.37
CA GLN A 124 -6.56 -2.80 -0.65
C GLN A 124 -6.99 -1.63 -1.55
N TYR A 125 -8.29 -1.44 -1.82
CA TYR A 125 -8.77 -0.25 -2.53
C TYR A 125 -8.40 1.03 -1.75
N ALA A 126 -8.54 1.01 -0.42
CA ALA A 126 -8.22 2.17 0.39
C ALA A 126 -6.74 2.60 0.27
N TRP A 127 -5.81 1.64 0.20
CA TRP A 127 -4.39 1.89 -0.05
C TRP A 127 -4.13 2.49 -1.44
N LEU A 128 -4.88 2.04 -2.44
CA LEU A 128 -4.66 2.38 -3.84
C LEU A 128 -5.45 3.61 -4.32
N ALA A 129 -6.47 4.04 -3.57
CA ALA A 129 -7.45 5.01 -4.04
C ALA A 129 -6.83 6.33 -4.52
N LEU A 130 -5.73 6.76 -3.89
CA LEU A 130 -5.05 8.02 -4.19
C LEU A 130 -3.68 7.84 -4.85
N ALA A 131 -3.40 6.65 -5.41
CA ALA A 131 -2.10 6.34 -6.01
C ALA A 131 -1.74 7.18 -7.24
N ASP A 132 -2.71 7.87 -7.86
CA ASP A 132 -2.43 8.79 -8.99
C ASP A 132 -2.01 10.19 -8.54
N TYR A 133 -2.19 10.53 -7.26
CA TYR A 133 -2.00 11.89 -6.74
C TYR A 133 -0.79 11.92 -5.81
N ASP A 134 0.23 12.74 -6.13
CA ASP A 134 1.51 12.84 -5.41
C ASP A 134 1.94 14.26 -5.07
N SER A 135 1.13 15.25 -5.43
CA SER A 135 1.45 16.65 -5.24
C SER A 135 0.20 17.47 -4.95
N VAL A 136 0.40 18.61 -4.28
CA VAL A 136 -0.68 19.57 -4.04
C VAL A 136 -1.27 20.05 -5.36
N ASP A 137 -0.46 20.27 -6.39
CA ASP A 137 -0.92 20.71 -7.71
C ASP A 137 -1.81 19.65 -8.37
N ALA A 138 -1.41 18.37 -8.33
CA ALA A 138 -2.23 17.27 -8.86
C ALA A 138 -3.56 17.15 -8.12
N ILE A 139 -3.56 17.34 -6.79
CA ILE A 139 -4.78 17.33 -5.97
C ILE A 139 -5.68 18.52 -6.32
N VAL A 140 -5.13 19.73 -6.40
CA VAL A 140 -5.91 20.95 -6.68
C VAL A 140 -6.50 20.92 -8.09
N ALA A 141 -5.79 20.34 -9.06
CA ALA A 141 -6.27 20.21 -10.43
C ALA A 141 -7.51 19.30 -10.57
N ASP A 142 -7.74 18.38 -9.62
CA ASP A 142 -8.80 17.37 -9.69
C ASP A 142 -9.42 17.08 -8.30
N ILE A 143 -9.64 18.16 -7.54
CA ILE A 143 -10.00 18.07 -6.11
C ILE A 143 -11.30 17.30 -5.85
N ASP A 144 -12.30 17.43 -6.72
CA ASP A 144 -13.59 16.75 -6.57
C ASP A 144 -13.44 15.24 -6.71
N THR A 145 -12.63 14.78 -7.66
CA THR A 145 -12.32 13.35 -7.83
C THR A 145 -11.52 12.83 -6.65
N VAL A 146 -10.53 13.58 -6.16
CA VAL A 146 -9.75 13.22 -4.97
C VAL A 146 -10.66 13.07 -3.75
N ILE A 147 -11.58 14.01 -3.53
CA ILE A 147 -12.56 13.93 -2.43
C ILE A 147 -13.42 12.69 -2.56
N ALA A 148 -13.98 12.42 -3.75
CA ALA A 148 -14.82 11.25 -3.99
C ALA A 148 -14.07 9.93 -3.77
N LEU A 149 -12.83 9.83 -4.27
CA LEU A 149 -11.97 8.66 -4.09
C LEU A 149 -11.63 8.45 -2.61
N ARG A 150 -11.27 9.53 -1.90
CA ARG A 150 -10.96 9.49 -0.48
C ARG A 150 -12.17 9.03 0.35
N ASP A 151 -13.35 9.57 0.11
CA ASP A 151 -14.54 9.20 0.89
C ASP A 151 -14.99 7.76 0.59
N LYS A 152 -14.85 7.32 -0.67
CA LYS A 152 -15.06 5.91 -1.05
C LYS A 152 -14.06 4.98 -0.37
N ALA A 153 -12.77 5.34 -0.35
CA ALA A 153 -11.71 4.59 0.33
C ALA A 153 -11.97 4.44 1.83
N ARG A 154 -12.32 5.55 2.51
CA ARG A 154 -12.71 5.53 3.93
C ARG A 154 -13.89 4.61 4.18
N THR A 155 -14.92 4.71 3.35
CA THR A 155 -16.13 3.87 3.44
C THR A 155 -15.76 2.39 3.33
N TYR A 156 -14.97 2.01 2.33
CA TYR A 156 -14.54 0.63 2.14
C TYR A 156 -13.65 0.13 3.28
N LEU A 157 -12.71 0.93 3.77
CA LEU A 157 -11.86 0.53 4.89
C LEU A 157 -12.69 0.27 6.16
N HIS A 158 -13.62 1.17 6.49
CA HIS A 158 -14.53 0.97 7.61
C HIS A 158 -15.45 -0.24 7.43
N GLU A 159 -15.95 -0.48 6.22
CA GLU A 159 -16.78 -1.64 5.92
C GLU A 159 -16.00 -2.96 6.04
N ALA A 160 -14.75 -3.01 5.57
CA ALA A 160 -13.88 -4.17 5.75
C ALA A 160 -13.73 -4.53 7.23
N ILE A 161 -13.44 -3.53 8.07
CA ILE A 161 -13.32 -3.68 9.53
C ILE A 161 -14.65 -4.14 10.13
N ARG A 162 -15.77 -3.53 9.74
CA ARG A 162 -17.11 -3.92 10.21
C ARG A 162 -17.45 -5.37 9.86
N LEU A 163 -16.91 -5.90 8.77
CA LEU A 163 -17.06 -7.28 8.32
C LEU A 163 -16.00 -8.24 8.89
N GLY A 164 -15.19 -7.80 9.86
CA GLY A 164 -14.24 -8.64 10.58
C GLY A 164 -12.81 -8.65 10.01
N ASP A 165 -12.48 -7.78 9.06
CA ASP A 165 -11.11 -7.65 8.55
C ASP A 165 -10.22 -6.90 9.54
N ALA A 166 -9.63 -7.64 10.48
CA ALA A 166 -8.78 -7.10 11.53
C ALA A 166 -7.55 -6.36 10.98
N GLU A 167 -7.05 -6.72 9.79
CA GLU A 167 -5.92 -5.99 9.16
C GLU A 167 -6.29 -4.54 8.86
N GLY A 168 -7.57 -4.25 8.64
CA GLY A 168 -8.06 -2.89 8.48
C GLY A 168 -7.81 -2.00 9.71
N LEU A 169 -7.73 -2.56 10.92
CA LEU A 169 -7.41 -1.80 12.13
C LEU A 169 -5.98 -1.26 12.10
N ALA A 170 -5.02 -2.08 11.69
CA ALA A 170 -3.64 -1.64 11.55
C ALA A 170 -3.47 -0.66 10.37
N ASP A 171 -4.27 -0.80 9.31
CA ASP A 171 -4.29 0.16 8.20
C ASP A 171 -4.86 1.52 8.63
N LEU A 172 -5.95 1.55 9.40
CA LEU A 172 -6.46 2.80 10.00
C LEU A 172 -5.42 3.45 10.89
N ALA A 173 -4.77 2.68 11.76
CA ALA A 173 -3.72 3.21 12.62
C ALA A 173 -2.60 3.87 11.81
N PHE A 174 -2.15 3.22 10.74
CA PHE A 174 -1.12 3.75 9.83
C PHE A 174 -1.55 5.08 9.18
N GLU A 175 -2.80 5.16 8.68
CA GLU A 175 -3.34 6.39 8.08
C GLU A 175 -3.41 7.58 9.05
N TYR A 176 -3.53 7.33 10.37
CA TYR A 176 -3.53 8.38 11.40
C TYR A 176 -2.14 8.77 11.90
N VAL A 177 -1.08 7.99 11.65
CA VAL A 177 0.31 8.33 12.06
C VAL A 177 0.94 9.29 11.06
N ASP A 178 1.10 8.82 9.83
CA ASP A 178 1.79 9.55 8.76
C ASP A 178 1.16 9.22 7.39
N GLY A 179 0.28 8.23 7.36
CA GLY A 179 -0.23 7.62 6.14
C GLY A 179 0.90 7.22 5.20
N HIS A 180 0.63 7.27 3.91
CA HIS A 180 1.59 6.89 2.89
C HIS A 180 2.48 8.10 2.56
N LYS A 181 3.75 8.07 2.96
CA LYS A 181 4.71 9.12 2.60
C LYS A 181 4.66 9.41 1.09
N GLY A 182 4.41 10.67 0.73
CA GLY A 182 4.28 11.11 -0.67
C GLY A 182 2.87 10.99 -1.26
N SER A 183 1.90 10.40 -0.55
CA SER A 183 0.49 10.37 -0.92
C SER A 183 -0.34 11.32 -0.06
N PRO A 184 -1.49 11.80 -0.57
CA PRO A 184 -2.51 12.37 0.28
C PRO A 184 -3.06 11.31 1.23
N ASN A 185 -3.12 11.63 2.52
CA ASN A 185 -3.64 10.73 3.54
C ASN A 185 -5.16 10.63 3.47
N LEU A 186 -5.69 9.44 3.81
CA LEU A 186 -7.12 9.27 3.97
C LEU A 186 -7.61 10.01 5.21
N TYR A 187 -6.82 10.14 6.27
CA TYR A 187 -7.20 10.85 7.48
C TYR A 187 -6.19 11.94 7.84
N ALA A 188 -6.64 12.93 8.61
CA ALA A 188 -5.72 13.86 9.23
C ALA A 188 -4.91 13.12 10.31
N ILE A 189 -3.64 13.46 10.47
CA ILE A 189 -2.76 12.88 11.49
C ILE A 189 -3.37 13.12 12.87
N ASP A 190 -3.50 12.05 13.65
CA ASP A 190 -4.06 12.04 15.01
C ASP A 190 -3.46 10.87 15.80
N SER A 191 -2.44 11.15 16.61
CA SER A 191 -1.73 10.14 17.41
C SER A 191 -2.64 9.38 18.37
N TYR A 192 -3.70 10.02 18.90
CA TYR A 192 -4.64 9.35 19.78
C TYR A 192 -5.45 8.30 19.01
N ARG A 193 -6.02 8.68 17.87
CA ARG A 193 -6.76 7.75 16.99
C ARG A 193 -5.85 6.65 16.47
N ALA A 194 -4.63 6.98 16.06
CA ALA A 194 -3.64 6.01 15.65
C ALA A 194 -3.38 4.96 16.74
N TYR A 195 -3.18 5.40 17.99
CA TYR A 195 -2.96 4.50 19.12
C TYR A 195 -4.20 3.63 19.42
N VAL A 196 -5.41 4.19 19.36
CA VAL A 196 -6.68 3.44 19.55
C VAL A 196 -6.76 2.25 18.58
N TYR A 197 -6.55 2.50 17.29
CA TYR A 197 -6.64 1.45 16.27
C TYR A 197 -5.45 0.48 16.32
N ALA A 198 -4.25 0.97 16.63
CA ALA A 198 -3.08 0.11 16.82
C ALA A 198 -3.27 -0.82 18.02
N TYR A 199 -3.81 -0.33 19.14
CA TYR A 199 -4.12 -1.17 20.28
C TYR A 199 -5.17 -2.23 19.93
N ALA A 200 -6.25 -1.85 19.26
CA ALA A 200 -7.27 -2.80 18.78
C ALA A 200 -6.67 -3.88 17.85
N ALA A 201 -5.77 -3.48 16.94
CA ALA A 201 -5.04 -4.41 16.07
C ALA A 201 -4.12 -5.37 16.85
N SER A 202 -3.49 -4.91 17.93
CA SER A 202 -2.64 -5.76 18.77
C SER A 202 -3.44 -6.83 19.51
N LEU A 203 -4.65 -6.49 19.97
CA LEU A 203 -5.59 -7.45 20.57
C LEU A 203 -6.03 -8.52 19.56
N ALA A 204 -6.12 -8.17 18.28
CA ALA A 204 -6.37 -9.11 17.18
C ALA A 204 -5.13 -9.93 16.78
N GLY A 205 -3.99 -9.77 17.46
CA GLY A 205 -2.77 -10.54 17.23
C GLY A 205 -1.89 -10.03 16.10
N LEU A 206 -2.12 -8.83 15.58
CA LEU A 206 -1.35 -8.27 14.46
C LEU A 206 0.01 -7.75 14.93
N ARG A 207 1.09 -8.43 14.54
CA ARG A 207 2.46 -8.11 14.98
C ARG A 207 2.90 -6.67 14.65
N ARG A 208 2.47 -6.11 13.50
CA ARG A 208 2.80 -4.73 13.09
C ARG A 208 2.20 -3.67 14.03
N ALA A 209 1.17 -4.02 14.79
CA ALA A 209 0.52 -3.12 15.74
C ALA A 209 1.47 -2.62 16.84
N ASN A 210 2.46 -3.44 17.25
CA ASN A 210 3.40 -3.04 18.31
C ASN A 210 4.24 -1.82 17.91
N TRP A 211 4.71 -1.81 16.65
CA TRP A 211 5.43 -0.66 16.12
C TRP A 211 4.52 0.57 16.02
N LEU A 212 3.30 0.40 15.47
CA LEU A 212 2.31 1.48 15.36
C LEU A 212 1.94 2.08 16.71
N MET A 213 1.75 1.25 17.75
CA MET A 213 1.49 1.71 19.11
C MET A 213 2.66 2.50 19.67
N SER A 214 3.89 2.03 19.48
CA SER A 214 5.09 2.73 19.93
C SER A 214 5.22 4.09 19.24
N GLU A 215 5.01 4.15 17.94
CA GLU A 215 5.09 5.39 17.16
C GLU A 215 3.99 6.38 17.57
N SER A 216 2.76 5.88 17.73
CA SER A 216 1.59 6.70 18.08
C SER A 216 1.60 7.18 19.53
N ALA A 217 2.35 6.52 20.42
CA ALA A 217 2.51 6.96 21.81
C ALA A 217 3.34 8.25 21.92
N ASN A 218 4.13 8.58 20.89
CA ASN A 218 4.94 9.79 20.86
C ASN A 218 4.02 11.02 20.95
N GLY A 219 4.13 11.75 22.07
CA GLY A 219 3.32 12.95 22.33
C GLY A 219 2.01 12.71 23.08
N LEU A 220 1.69 11.47 23.48
CA LEU A 220 0.55 11.17 24.35
C LEU A 220 0.98 11.14 25.83
N THR A 221 0.12 11.65 26.70
CA THR A 221 0.27 11.49 28.16
C THR A 221 -0.12 10.07 28.61
N PRO A 222 0.30 9.64 29.81
CA PRO A 222 -0.13 8.35 30.37
C PRO A 222 -1.66 8.20 30.44
N ASP A 223 -2.38 9.25 30.85
CA ASP A 223 -3.85 9.23 30.92
C ASP A 223 -4.49 9.09 29.53
N GLN A 224 -3.91 9.73 28.52
CA GLN A 224 -4.37 9.58 27.13
C GLN A 224 -4.14 8.16 26.61
N ILE A 225 -3.00 7.55 26.93
CA ILE A 225 -2.72 6.15 26.57
C ILE A 225 -3.75 5.22 27.21
N VAL A 226 -4.05 5.36 28.51
CA VAL A 226 -5.05 4.54 29.21
C VAL A 226 -6.44 4.72 28.58
N ALA A 227 -6.83 5.96 28.28
CA ALA A 227 -8.10 6.23 27.60
C ALA A 227 -8.16 5.61 26.20
N ALA A 228 -7.07 5.72 25.43
CA ALA A 228 -6.97 5.15 24.09
C ALA A 228 -7.02 3.61 24.12
N GLN A 229 -6.41 2.96 25.11
CA GLN A 229 -6.51 1.52 25.31
C GLN A 229 -7.95 1.09 25.61
N ALA A 230 -8.64 1.82 26.50
CA ALA A 230 -10.04 1.55 26.81
C ALA A 230 -10.96 1.72 25.57
N GLU A 231 -10.68 2.69 24.70
CA GLU A 231 -11.38 2.84 23.43
C GLU A 231 -11.01 1.75 22.42
N GLY A 232 -9.74 1.43 22.27
CA GLY A 232 -9.27 0.36 21.37
C GLY A 232 -9.84 -1.00 21.75
N GLN A 233 -10.00 -1.29 23.05
CA GLN A 233 -10.71 -2.48 23.52
C GLN A 233 -12.16 -2.53 23.02
N ARG A 234 -12.88 -1.40 23.05
CA ARG A 234 -14.27 -1.32 22.51
C ARG A 234 -14.30 -1.52 21.01
N VAL A 235 -13.34 -0.95 20.28
CA VAL A 235 -13.20 -1.14 18.83
C VAL A 235 -12.94 -2.61 18.49
N TYR A 236 -12.00 -3.26 19.18
CA TYR A 236 -11.72 -4.68 19.02
C TYR A 236 -12.95 -5.55 19.30
N GLN A 237 -13.69 -5.27 20.38
CA GLN A 237 -14.93 -5.98 20.72
C GLN A 237 -15.98 -5.87 19.61
N ALA A 238 -16.15 -4.68 19.03
CA ALA A 238 -17.12 -4.43 17.97
C ALA A 238 -16.72 -5.05 16.62
N CYS A 239 -15.42 -5.11 16.32
CA CYS A 239 -14.90 -5.54 15.02
C CYS A 239 -14.57 -7.05 14.95
N CYS A 240 -13.94 -7.60 15.98
CA CYS A 240 -13.22 -8.87 15.86
C CYS A 240 -13.71 -9.98 16.80
N GLN A 241 -14.50 -9.66 17.82
CA GLN A 241 -14.87 -10.65 18.85
C GLN A 241 -16.11 -11.49 18.50
N GLY A 242 -16.81 -11.15 17.40
CA GLY A 242 -18.03 -11.82 16.94
C GLY A 242 -17.92 -12.53 15.57
N HIS A 243 -16.71 -12.61 15.01
CA HIS A 243 -16.40 -13.18 13.69
C HIS A 243 -15.28 -14.21 13.82
#